data_AF-A0A6J5U089-F1
#
_entry.id   AF-A0A6J5U089-F1
#
_cell.length_a   1.000
_cell.length_b   1.000
_cell.length_c   1.000
_cell.angle_alpha   90.00
_cell.angle_beta   90.00
_cell.angle_gamma   90.00
#
_symmetry.space_group_name_H-M   'P 1'
#
loop_
_entity.id
_entity.type
_entity.pdbx_description
1 polymer ?
#
loop_
_entity_poly.entity_id
_entity_poly.type
_entity_poly.pdbx_seq_one_letter_code
_entity_poly.pdbx_strand_id
1 'polypeptide(L)'
;MVKAIRVHELGGPEVLKWEDVEVGEPKEGEVRVKNKAIGLNFIDVYFRKGIYKAATIPYTPGGEACGVVTAVGPGLTGRQVGDLVAYAGQPMGSYAEEQILPAERVVPVPPSIDPTVAASLLSKGMTAQFLLRSCFKVEPGHAVLVHAAAGGVGSLLCQWANALGATVIGTVSTKEKAAQAKEDGCHHVIISKEEDFVARVKEITSDNGVEVVYDSVGKDTFEGSLACLKTRGYMVSFGQSSGAPDPVPLSAIAVKSLFLTRPSLFNYAATRDELLGMAGEVFGNVQSGTFAFMFRIAAVPNEMDVSDCSKPKSSRHVSFDHVRRPPHKSAPLNREKKFVRGDLVDISSGATRDSKRTDDSHKDEEDDVNWPEPDRVGRQELEIVMGNEHISFPTSKIGSLVDVQSSKDPEGLRIFYYLVQGSMVVSSYLSVLVF
;
A
#
# COMPACT_ATOMS: atom_id res chain seq x y z
N MET A 1 -23.81 -5.56 19.83
CA MET A 1 -23.11 -6.02 18.61
C MET A 1 -22.63 -4.81 17.83
N VAL A 2 -21.50 -4.96 17.16
CA VAL A 2 -21.02 -4.10 16.06
C VAL A 2 -20.54 -5.03 14.94
N LYS A 3 -20.39 -4.55 13.71
CA LYS A 3 -19.81 -5.35 12.62
C LYS A 3 -18.29 -5.36 12.66
N ALA A 4 -17.70 -6.50 12.32
CA ALA A 4 -16.26 -6.68 12.12
C ALA A 4 -15.96 -7.71 11.03
N ILE A 5 -14.81 -7.56 10.37
CA ILE A 5 -14.23 -8.62 9.56
C ILE A 5 -13.59 -9.65 10.48
N ARG A 6 -13.81 -10.93 10.18
CA ARG A 6 -13.33 -12.08 10.96
C ARG A 6 -12.59 -13.05 10.05
N VAL A 7 -11.53 -13.64 10.59
CA VAL A 7 -10.68 -14.64 9.95
C VAL A 7 -10.64 -15.86 10.88
N HIS A 8 -11.28 -16.95 10.45
CA HIS A 8 -11.36 -18.22 11.19
C HIS A 8 -10.32 -19.25 10.71
N GLU A 9 -9.70 -19.02 9.56
CA GLU A 9 -8.65 -19.85 8.96
C GLU A 9 -7.75 -18.97 8.07
N LEU A 10 -6.57 -19.47 7.67
CA LEU A 10 -5.59 -18.70 6.90
C LEU A 10 -5.73 -18.97 5.40
N GLY A 11 -5.64 -17.93 4.54
CA GLY A 11 -5.86 -18.10 3.10
C GLY A 11 -5.87 -16.84 2.23
N GLY A 12 -6.55 -16.95 1.09
CA GLY A 12 -6.87 -15.86 0.17
C GLY A 12 -7.94 -14.92 0.71
N PRO A 13 -8.48 -13.99 -0.11
CA PRO A 13 -9.49 -13.03 0.35
C PRO A 13 -10.77 -13.67 0.89
N GLU A 14 -11.11 -14.88 0.44
CA GLU A 14 -12.31 -15.65 0.77
C GLU A 14 -12.45 -16.02 2.26
N VAL A 15 -11.37 -16.02 3.05
CA VAL A 15 -11.43 -16.29 4.50
C VAL A 15 -11.94 -15.09 5.32
N LEU A 16 -12.12 -13.92 4.70
CA LEU A 16 -12.60 -12.70 5.34
C LEU A 16 -14.14 -12.70 5.41
N LYS A 17 -14.71 -12.91 6.60
CA LYS A 17 -16.16 -12.94 6.84
C LYS A 17 -16.64 -11.66 7.52
N TRP A 18 -17.82 -11.15 7.20
CA TRP A 18 -18.41 -9.95 7.81
C TRP A 18 -19.45 -10.37 8.85
N GLU A 19 -19.13 -10.18 10.13
CA GLU A 19 -19.84 -10.80 11.26
C GLU A 19 -20.18 -9.78 12.34
N ASP A 20 -21.22 -10.07 13.13
CA ASP A 20 -21.57 -9.32 14.34
C ASP A 20 -20.70 -9.78 15.52
N VAL A 21 -20.08 -8.83 16.23
CA VAL A 21 -19.23 -9.11 17.40
C VAL A 21 -19.62 -8.28 18.62
N GLU A 22 -19.29 -8.81 19.81
CA GLU A 22 -19.31 -8.06 21.06
C GLU A 22 -17.94 -7.42 21.32
N VAL A 23 -17.94 -6.11 21.57
CA VAL A 23 -16.72 -5.35 21.92
C VAL A 23 -16.52 -5.26 23.44
N GLY A 24 -17.61 -5.20 24.20
CA GLY A 24 -17.58 -4.94 25.64
C GLY A 24 -17.29 -3.48 25.98
N GLU A 25 -16.97 -3.22 27.25
CA GLU A 25 -16.58 -1.90 27.79
C GLU A 25 -15.07 -1.85 28.09
N PRO A 26 -14.41 -0.67 27.94
CA PRO A 26 -12.98 -0.52 28.18
C PRO A 26 -12.61 -0.65 29.66
N LYS A 27 -11.49 -1.33 29.93
CA LYS A 27 -10.88 -1.47 31.26
C LYS A 27 -9.98 -0.27 31.58
N GLU A 28 -9.42 -0.24 32.79
CA GLU A 28 -8.41 0.74 33.20
C GLU A 28 -7.28 0.86 32.16
N GLY A 29 -6.97 2.09 31.74
CA GLY A 29 -5.98 2.37 30.69
C GLY A 29 -6.45 2.18 29.25
N GLU A 30 -7.66 1.68 28.99
CA GLU A 30 -8.21 1.44 27.65
C GLU A 30 -9.19 2.57 27.20
N VAL A 31 -9.44 2.65 25.89
CA VAL A 31 -10.50 3.44 25.26
C VAL A 31 -11.26 2.59 24.25
N ARG A 32 -12.56 2.81 24.09
CA ARG A 32 -13.34 2.33 22.94
C ARG A 32 -13.38 3.43 21.88
N VAL A 33 -12.99 3.10 20.66
CA VAL A 33 -12.97 4.02 19.51
C VAL A 33 -13.96 3.52 18.47
N LYS A 34 -14.89 4.38 18.04
CA LYS A 34 -15.71 4.16 16.85
C LYS A 34 -14.98 4.65 15.62
N ASN A 35 -14.62 3.74 14.74
CA ASN A 35 -13.89 4.01 13.51
C ASN A 35 -14.78 4.77 12.53
N LYS A 36 -14.24 5.86 11.98
CA LYS A 36 -14.79 6.60 10.84
C LYS A 36 -14.14 6.17 9.53
N ALA A 37 -12.87 5.78 9.61
CA ALA A 37 -12.06 5.43 8.48
C ALA A 37 -10.99 4.39 8.90
N ILE A 38 -10.79 3.35 8.09
CA ILE A 38 -9.85 2.25 8.35
C ILE A 38 -8.77 2.26 7.27
N GLY A 39 -7.49 2.26 7.69
CA GLY A 39 -6.35 2.21 6.79
C GLY A 39 -6.01 0.77 6.37
N LEU A 40 -5.92 0.53 5.07
CA LEU A 40 -5.52 -0.78 4.53
C LEU A 40 -4.00 -0.84 4.33
N ASN A 41 -3.35 -1.94 4.73
CA ASN A 41 -1.90 -2.10 4.62
C ASN A 41 -1.52 -3.49 4.08
N PHE A 42 -0.36 -3.59 3.43
CA PHE A 42 0.12 -4.86 2.86
C PHE A 42 0.47 -5.91 3.94
N ILE A 43 0.73 -5.47 5.18
CA ILE A 43 0.95 -6.36 6.33
C ILE A 43 -0.30 -7.17 6.71
N ASP A 44 -1.50 -6.64 6.46
CA ASP A 44 -2.76 -7.33 6.75
C ASP A 44 -2.90 -8.60 5.87
N VAL A 45 -2.33 -8.58 4.65
CA VAL A 45 -2.23 -9.75 3.76
C VAL A 45 -1.22 -10.78 4.29
N TYR A 46 -0.11 -10.34 4.90
CA TYR A 46 0.87 -11.27 5.51
C TYR A 46 0.27 -12.01 6.71
N PHE A 47 -0.55 -11.36 7.53
CA PHE A 47 -1.29 -12.04 8.60
C PHE A 47 -2.35 -13.01 8.05
N ARG A 48 -3.15 -12.58 7.07
CA ARG A 48 -4.20 -13.44 6.47
C ARG A 48 -3.63 -14.68 5.77
N LYS A 49 -2.47 -14.56 5.11
CA LYS A 49 -1.74 -15.68 4.49
C LYS A 49 -0.87 -16.49 5.46
N GLY A 50 -0.83 -16.17 6.75
CA GLY A 50 -0.02 -16.89 7.74
C GLY A 50 1.50 -16.66 7.67
N ILE A 51 1.97 -15.77 6.78
CA ILE A 51 3.38 -15.35 6.67
C ILE A 51 3.82 -14.71 7.99
N TYR A 52 2.94 -13.90 8.59
CA TYR A 52 3.04 -13.46 9.98
C TYR A 52 1.94 -14.14 10.80
N LYS A 53 2.28 -14.59 12.02
CA LYS A 53 1.36 -15.32 12.89
C LYS A 53 0.46 -14.35 13.66
N ALA A 54 -0.86 -14.45 13.47
CA ALA A 54 -1.82 -13.83 14.37
C ALA A 54 -1.70 -14.44 15.79
N ALA A 55 -2.04 -13.67 16.83
CA ALA A 55 -1.94 -14.13 18.22
C ALA A 55 -2.96 -15.21 18.58
N THR A 56 -4.13 -15.18 17.95
CA THR A 56 -5.23 -16.14 18.10
C THR A 56 -5.92 -16.37 16.76
N ILE A 57 -6.68 -17.45 16.67
CA ILE A 57 -7.70 -17.67 15.63
C ILE A 57 -9.00 -18.06 16.36
N PRO A 58 -10.16 -17.47 16.03
CA PRO A 58 -10.35 -16.41 15.05
C PRO A 58 -9.81 -15.04 15.51
N TYR A 59 -9.56 -14.15 14.55
CA TYR A 59 -9.16 -12.75 14.80
C TYR A 59 -9.83 -11.75 13.84
N THR A 60 -9.73 -10.47 14.17
CA THR A 60 -10.12 -9.36 13.29
C THR A 60 -8.86 -8.71 12.71
N PRO A 61 -8.73 -8.58 11.36
CA PRO A 61 -7.57 -7.96 10.73
C PRO A 61 -7.46 -6.44 10.96
N GLY A 62 -6.40 -5.85 10.40
CA GLY A 62 -6.19 -4.40 10.40
C GLY A 62 -5.51 -3.88 11.65
N GLY A 63 -4.52 -3.01 11.47
CA GLY A 63 -3.84 -2.30 12.55
C GLY A 63 -3.93 -0.77 12.46
N GLU A 64 -4.63 -0.20 11.46
CA GLU A 64 -4.68 1.25 11.21
C GLU A 64 -6.12 1.74 11.06
N ALA A 65 -6.48 2.83 11.76
CA ALA A 65 -7.75 3.55 11.59
C ALA A 65 -7.73 4.95 12.23
N CYS A 66 -8.77 5.73 11.94
CA CYS A 66 -9.13 6.98 12.62
C CYS A 66 -10.60 6.93 13.05
N GLY A 67 -10.88 7.40 14.25
CA GLY A 67 -12.20 7.31 14.86
C GLY A 67 -12.40 8.29 16.02
N VAL A 68 -13.56 8.20 16.66
CA VAL A 68 -13.95 9.02 17.82
C VAL A 68 -14.04 8.13 19.06
N VAL A 69 -13.49 8.58 20.19
CA VAL A 69 -13.59 7.86 21.46
C VAL A 69 -15.05 7.84 21.94
N THR A 70 -15.67 6.65 22.04
CA THR A 70 -17.05 6.44 22.50
C THR A 70 -17.14 6.08 23.98
N ALA A 71 -16.09 5.48 24.56
CA ALA A 71 -15.97 5.24 26.00
C ALA A 71 -14.50 5.28 26.45
N VAL A 72 -14.28 5.60 27.73
CA VAL A 72 -12.97 5.61 28.37
C VAL A 72 -12.95 4.68 29.57
N GLY A 73 -11.83 4.02 29.81
CA GLY A 73 -11.62 3.16 30.97
C GLY A 73 -11.67 3.90 32.30
N PRO A 74 -11.99 3.21 33.42
CA PRO A 74 -11.87 3.77 34.76
C PRO A 74 -10.50 4.40 35.01
N GLY A 75 -10.47 5.56 35.67
CA GLY A 75 -9.23 6.26 36.05
C GLY A 75 -8.49 6.96 34.90
N LEU A 76 -8.88 6.78 33.64
CA LEU A 76 -8.16 7.39 32.50
C LEU A 76 -8.41 8.89 32.42
N THR A 77 -7.33 9.68 32.47
CA THR A 77 -7.36 11.16 32.38
C THR A 77 -6.76 11.72 31.09
N GLY A 78 -5.97 10.93 30.35
CA GLY A 78 -5.28 11.36 29.12
C GLY A 78 -6.14 11.35 27.85
N ARG A 79 -7.41 10.95 27.95
CA ARG A 79 -8.42 10.90 26.87
C ARG A 79 -9.81 11.13 27.43
N GLN A 80 -10.71 11.63 26.59
CA GLN A 80 -12.13 11.79 26.90
C GLN A 80 -13.04 11.34 25.74
N VAL A 81 -14.30 11.08 26.05
CA VAL A 81 -15.33 10.81 25.03
C VAL A 81 -15.46 12.03 24.11
N GLY A 82 -15.53 11.78 22.81
CA GLY A 82 -15.53 12.81 21.76
C GLY A 82 -14.15 13.16 21.20
N ASP A 83 -13.05 12.69 21.78
CA ASP A 83 -11.70 12.86 21.20
C ASP A 83 -11.63 12.21 19.81
N LEU A 84 -11.16 12.97 18.80
CA LEU A 84 -10.79 12.43 17.50
C LEU A 84 -9.36 11.86 17.57
N VAL A 85 -9.23 10.56 17.36
CA VAL A 85 -7.98 9.82 17.52
C VAL A 85 -7.70 8.91 16.32
N ALA A 86 -6.42 8.69 16.05
CA ALA A 86 -5.97 7.70 15.09
C ALA A 86 -4.99 6.73 15.77
N TYR A 87 -4.82 5.55 15.18
CA TYR A 87 -3.91 4.53 15.66
C TYR A 87 -3.34 3.73 14.50
N ALA A 88 -2.13 3.21 14.69
CA ALA A 88 -1.39 2.42 13.71
C ALA A 88 -0.51 1.39 14.45
N GLY A 89 -0.69 0.10 14.16
CA GLY A 89 0.13 -0.98 14.70
C GLY A 89 -0.66 -2.04 15.47
N GLN A 90 -0.36 -2.19 16.76
CA GLN A 90 -0.94 -3.20 17.66
C GLN A 90 -1.72 -2.54 18.81
N PRO A 91 -2.80 -3.17 19.31
CA PRO A 91 -3.34 -4.46 18.90
C PRO A 91 -4.10 -4.42 17.56
N MET A 92 -4.02 -5.50 16.78
CA MET A 92 -4.88 -5.69 15.60
C MET A 92 -6.36 -5.71 15.98
N GLY A 93 -7.21 -5.35 15.01
CA GLY A 93 -8.66 -5.34 15.12
C GLY A 93 -9.33 -4.18 14.39
N SER A 94 -8.60 -3.37 13.61
CA SER A 94 -9.15 -2.13 13.05
C SER A 94 -10.20 -2.35 11.97
N TYR A 95 -10.33 -3.56 11.40
CA TYR A 95 -11.40 -3.92 10.46
C TYR A 95 -12.73 -4.17 11.21
N ALA A 96 -13.16 -3.22 12.04
CA ALA A 96 -14.40 -3.23 12.82
C ALA A 96 -14.96 -1.81 12.96
N GLU A 97 -16.27 -1.69 13.17
CA GLU A 97 -16.93 -0.40 13.42
C GLU A 97 -16.46 0.23 14.73
N GLU A 98 -16.29 -0.56 15.80
CA GLU A 98 -15.69 -0.12 17.07
C GLU A 98 -14.63 -1.11 17.57
N GLN A 99 -13.56 -0.60 18.17
CA GLN A 99 -12.47 -1.39 18.77
C GLN A 99 -12.09 -0.82 20.15
N ILE A 100 -11.71 -1.70 21.10
CA ILE A 100 -11.06 -1.29 22.36
C ILE A 100 -9.54 -1.37 22.20
N LEU A 101 -8.85 -0.33 22.69
CA LEU A 101 -7.41 -0.10 22.52
C LEU A 101 -6.79 0.45 23.82
N PRO A 102 -5.52 0.13 24.13
CA PRO A 102 -4.78 0.87 25.16
C PRO A 102 -4.65 2.35 24.77
N ALA A 103 -4.97 3.27 25.69
CA ALA A 103 -4.99 4.71 25.43
C ALA A 103 -3.60 5.28 25.02
N GLU A 104 -2.52 4.63 25.44
CA GLU A 104 -1.14 4.92 25.02
C GLU A 104 -0.86 4.66 23.53
N ARG A 105 -1.70 3.87 22.83
CA ARG A 105 -1.54 3.55 21.41
C ARG A 105 -2.27 4.52 20.48
N VAL A 106 -3.18 5.35 20.99
CA VAL A 106 -3.98 6.29 20.17
C VAL A 106 -3.39 7.71 20.18
N VAL A 107 -3.11 8.26 19.01
CA VAL A 107 -2.57 9.62 18.82
C VAL A 107 -3.70 10.63 18.56
N PRO A 108 -3.56 11.90 19.00
CA PRO A 108 -4.57 12.92 18.73
C PRO A 108 -4.52 13.31 17.25
N VAL A 109 -5.68 13.49 16.61
CA VAL A 109 -5.75 14.02 15.24
C VAL A 109 -6.07 15.51 15.30
N PRO A 110 -5.26 16.40 14.69
CA PRO A 110 -5.57 17.82 14.63
C PRO A 110 -6.93 18.08 13.96
N PRO A 111 -7.79 18.96 14.50
CA PRO A 111 -9.13 19.22 13.93
C PRO A 111 -9.17 19.75 12.49
N SER A 112 -8.02 20.13 11.92
CA SER A 112 -7.87 20.53 10.51
C SER A 112 -7.60 19.36 9.55
N ILE A 113 -7.53 18.12 10.05
CA ILE A 113 -7.21 16.92 9.26
C ILE A 113 -8.44 16.02 9.23
N ASP A 114 -8.90 15.68 8.03
CA ASP A 114 -10.04 14.79 7.84
C ASP A 114 -9.74 13.36 8.35
N PRO A 115 -10.68 12.66 8.99
CA PRO A 115 -10.47 11.30 9.49
C PRO A 115 -9.99 10.30 8.42
N THR A 116 -10.43 10.47 7.17
CA THR A 116 -9.99 9.67 6.01
C THR A 116 -8.53 9.91 5.70
N VAL A 117 -8.05 11.16 5.80
CA VAL A 117 -6.63 11.51 5.67
C VAL A 117 -5.83 10.80 6.75
N ALA A 118 -6.24 10.94 8.02
CA ALA A 118 -5.53 10.38 9.15
C ALA A 118 -5.44 8.84 9.09
N ALA A 119 -6.54 8.17 8.78
CA ALA A 119 -6.59 6.71 8.59
C ALA A 119 -5.80 6.23 7.36
N SER A 120 -5.71 7.04 6.29
CA SER A 120 -4.89 6.69 5.14
C SER A 120 -3.39 6.74 5.45
N LEU A 121 -3.00 7.69 6.31
CA LEU A 121 -1.65 8.22 6.40
C LEU A 121 -0.83 7.63 7.54
N LEU A 122 -1.40 7.48 8.74
CA LEU A 122 -0.62 7.45 9.98
C LEU A 122 0.52 6.42 9.98
N SER A 123 0.24 5.15 9.67
CA SER A 123 1.23 4.07 9.58
C SER A 123 2.30 4.36 8.53
N LYS A 124 1.87 4.86 7.37
CA LYS A 124 2.69 5.01 6.15
C LYS A 124 3.58 6.25 6.24
N GLY A 125 3.05 7.34 6.80
CA GLY A 125 3.75 8.57 7.13
C GLY A 125 4.72 8.38 8.28
N MET A 126 4.35 7.67 9.36
CA MET A 126 5.28 7.35 10.44
C MET A 126 6.40 6.42 9.96
N THR A 127 6.12 5.52 9.01
CA THR A 127 7.14 4.73 8.32
C THR A 127 8.08 5.64 7.50
N ALA A 128 7.55 6.54 6.68
CA ALA A 128 8.37 7.52 5.95
C ALA A 128 9.20 8.42 6.89
N GLN A 129 8.65 8.79 8.06
CA GLN A 129 9.33 9.58 9.08
C GLN A 129 10.59 8.85 9.58
N PHE A 130 10.47 7.65 10.17
CA PHE A 130 11.66 7.02 10.74
C PHE A 130 12.69 6.67 9.65
N LEU A 131 12.24 6.34 8.44
CA LEU A 131 13.13 6.05 7.30
C LEU A 131 14.00 7.25 6.90
N LEU A 132 13.41 8.45 6.79
CA LEU A 132 14.10 9.69 6.36
C LEU A 132 14.77 10.47 7.50
N ARG A 133 14.38 10.20 8.75
CA ARG A 133 14.80 10.99 9.93
C ARG A 133 15.74 10.20 10.85
N SER A 134 15.61 8.87 10.90
CA SER A 134 16.22 8.01 11.94
C SER A 134 17.04 6.83 11.40
N CYS A 135 16.59 6.10 10.37
CA CYS A 135 17.38 5.03 9.73
C CYS A 135 18.55 5.59 8.92
N PHE A 136 18.25 6.60 8.10
CA PHE A 136 19.24 7.43 7.42
C PHE A 136 18.67 8.84 7.40
N LYS A 137 19.37 9.79 8.03
CA LYS A 137 18.95 11.18 8.08
C LYS A 137 19.20 11.82 6.71
N VAL A 138 18.12 12.08 5.97
CA VAL A 138 18.19 12.76 4.66
C VAL A 138 18.45 14.25 4.88
N GLU A 139 19.38 14.80 4.10
CA GLU A 139 19.83 16.19 4.13
C GLU A 139 19.92 16.74 2.69
N PRO A 140 19.90 18.06 2.49
CA PRO A 140 19.95 18.66 1.16
C PRO A 140 21.15 18.20 0.33
N GLY A 141 20.92 17.81 -0.92
CA GLY A 141 21.96 17.35 -1.85
C GLY A 141 22.28 15.85 -1.79
N HIS A 142 21.72 15.08 -0.86
CA HIS A 142 21.75 13.61 -0.95
C HIS A 142 20.94 13.11 -2.17
N ALA A 143 21.37 12.04 -2.80
CA ALA A 143 20.59 11.26 -3.77
C ALA A 143 19.97 10.04 -3.07
N VAL A 144 18.69 9.79 -3.32
CA VAL A 144 17.95 8.67 -2.71
C VAL A 144 17.26 7.82 -3.77
N LEU A 145 17.32 6.50 -3.62
CA LEU A 145 16.53 5.57 -4.45
C LEU A 145 15.34 5.06 -3.65
N VAL A 146 14.12 5.20 -4.20
CA VAL A 146 12.88 4.73 -3.61
C VAL A 146 12.25 3.67 -4.51
N HIS A 147 12.23 2.41 -4.06
CA HIS A 147 11.52 1.36 -4.78
C HIS A 147 10.00 1.45 -4.53
N ALA A 148 9.22 1.09 -5.55
CA ALA A 148 7.76 1.25 -5.56
C ALA A 148 7.32 2.69 -5.24
N ALA A 149 7.94 3.67 -5.88
CA ALA A 149 7.78 5.10 -5.60
C ALA A 149 6.32 5.62 -5.68
N ALA A 150 5.47 5.01 -6.51
CA ALA A 150 4.03 5.30 -6.59
C ALA A 150 3.18 4.33 -5.74
N GLY A 151 3.70 3.89 -4.59
CA GLY A 151 2.99 3.11 -3.57
C GLY A 151 2.79 3.92 -2.29
N GLY A 152 1.94 3.43 -1.37
CA GLY A 152 1.48 4.22 -0.20
C GLY A 152 2.57 4.77 0.73
N VAL A 153 3.71 4.08 0.89
CA VAL A 153 4.89 4.62 1.60
C VAL A 153 5.84 5.33 0.63
N GLY A 154 6.03 4.79 -0.59
CA GLY A 154 6.91 5.36 -1.60
C GLY A 154 6.56 6.80 -1.96
N SER A 155 5.28 7.11 -2.11
CA SER A 155 4.77 8.46 -2.43
C SER A 155 5.18 9.47 -1.36
N LEU A 156 4.97 9.11 -0.09
CA LEU A 156 5.31 9.94 1.07
C LEU A 156 6.83 10.10 1.23
N LEU A 157 7.61 9.05 0.96
CA LEU A 157 9.07 9.11 0.91
C LEU A 157 9.55 10.09 -0.18
N CYS A 158 8.96 10.04 -1.37
CA CYS A 158 9.34 10.93 -2.48
C CYS A 158 9.01 12.39 -2.16
N GLN A 159 7.80 12.66 -1.67
CA GLN A 159 7.36 14.02 -1.34
C GLN A 159 8.22 14.64 -0.24
N TRP A 160 8.50 13.88 0.82
CA TRP A 160 9.27 14.38 1.96
C TRP A 160 10.77 14.45 1.69
N ALA A 161 11.37 13.48 0.97
CA ALA A 161 12.78 13.56 0.58
C ALA A 161 13.05 14.76 -0.36
N ASN A 162 12.14 15.01 -1.31
CA ASN A 162 12.17 16.21 -2.16
C ASN A 162 12.07 17.50 -1.31
N ALA A 163 11.13 17.56 -0.36
CA ALA A 163 11.00 18.70 0.55
C ALA A 163 12.19 18.90 1.52
N LEU A 164 12.95 17.84 1.81
CA LEU A 164 14.24 17.88 2.52
C LEU A 164 15.42 18.28 1.62
N GLY A 165 15.19 18.53 0.31
CA GLY A 165 16.20 18.96 -0.65
C GLY A 165 17.05 17.84 -1.26
N ALA A 166 16.57 16.59 -1.22
CA ALA A 166 17.27 15.44 -1.81
C ALA A 166 16.82 15.16 -3.26
N THR A 167 17.77 14.68 -4.08
CA THR A 167 17.50 14.21 -5.44
C THR A 167 16.83 12.84 -5.38
N VAL A 168 15.52 12.80 -5.64
CA VAL A 168 14.73 11.55 -5.56
C VAL A 168 14.75 10.80 -6.89
N ILE A 169 15.24 9.57 -6.86
CA ILE A 169 15.11 8.58 -7.94
C ILE A 169 14.07 7.55 -7.51
N GLY A 170 13.00 7.36 -8.29
CA GLY A 170 11.93 6.40 -7.99
C GLY A 170 11.87 5.25 -9.00
N THR A 171 11.62 4.01 -8.55
CA THR A 171 11.26 2.90 -9.46
C THR A 171 9.77 2.58 -9.42
N VAL A 172 9.20 2.30 -10.60
CA VAL A 172 7.76 2.03 -10.79
C VAL A 172 7.51 0.96 -11.84
N SER A 173 6.30 0.38 -11.85
CA SER A 173 5.94 -0.73 -12.74
C SER A 173 5.19 -0.35 -14.02
N THR A 174 4.74 0.91 -14.18
CA THR A 174 3.98 1.39 -15.35
C THR A 174 4.16 2.91 -15.58
N LYS A 175 3.69 3.44 -16.71
CA LYS A 175 3.78 4.86 -17.09
C LYS A 175 2.84 5.77 -16.30
N GLU A 176 1.70 5.25 -15.87
CA GLU A 176 0.74 5.95 -15.01
C GLU A 176 1.32 6.11 -13.60
N LYS A 177 1.98 5.06 -13.09
CA LYS A 177 2.79 5.14 -11.87
C LYS A 177 3.98 6.08 -12.03
N ALA A 178 4.57 6.19 -13.22
CA ALA A 178 5.66 7.13 -13.46
C ALA A 178 5.20 8.60 -13.43
N ALA A 179 4.00 8.90 -13.94
CA ALA A 179 3.39 10.21 -13.80
C ALA A 179 3.15 10.56 -12.33
N GLN A 180 2.51 9.67 -11.56
CA GLN A 180 2.26 9.90 -10.13
C GLN A 180 3.56 10.10 -9.33
N ALA A 181 4.56 9.23 -9.50
CA ALA A 181 5.83 9.34 -8.79
C ALA A 181 6.54 10.69 -9.06
N LYS A 182 6.38 11.25 -10.27
CA LYS A 182 6.91 12.57 -10.63
C LYS A 182 6.12 13.72 -10.02
N GLU A 183 4.79 13.62 -9.93
CA GLU A 183 3.95 14.56 -9.17
C GLU A 183 4.29 14.53 -7.67
N ASP A 184 4.63 13.34 -7.16
CA ASP A 184 5.10 13.07 -5.80
C ASP A 184 6.56 13.50 -5.55
N GLY A 185 7.22 14.19 -6.49
CA GLY A 185 8.55 14.76 -6.28
C GLY A 185 9.75 13.90 -6.71
N CYS A 186 9.54 12.76 -7.39
CA CYS A 186 10.64 12.09 -8.08
C CYS A 186 11.24 13.00 -9.16
N HIS A 187 12.52 13.31 -9.02
CA HIS A 187 13.30 14.05 -10.01
C HIS A 187 13.56 13.16 -11.23
N HIS A 188 13.84 11.89 -10.98
CA HIS A 188 14.03 10.85 -11.98
C HIS A 188 13.10 9.67 -11.65
N VAL A 189 12.46 9.11 -12.66
CA VAL A 189 11.62 7.92 -12.51
C VAL A 189 12.05 6.87 -13.53
N ILE A 190 12.21 5.64 -13.05
CA ILE A 190 12.64 4.48 -13.81
C ILE A 190 11.50 3.47 -13.87
N ILE A 191 11.11 3.03 -15.07
CA ILE A 191 10.08 2.01 -15.25
C ILE A 191 10.77 0.64 -15.31
N SER A 192 10.72 -0.12 -14.22
CA SER A 192 11.51 -1.36 -14.03
C SER A 192 11.07 -2.55 -14.90
N LYS A 193 10.17 -2.33 -15.87
CA LYS A 193 9.80 -3.27 -16.93
C LYS A 193 10.32 -2.86 -18.31
N GLU A 194 10.84 -1.64 -18.44
CA GLU A 194 11.33 -1.04 -19.68
C GLU A 194 12.81 -0.63 -19.58
N GLU A 195 13.34 -0.50 -18.35
CA GLU A 195 14.69 -0.02 -18.06
C GLU A 195 15.41 -0.88 -17.00
N ASP A 196 16.71 -1.13 -17.18
CA ASP A 196 17.61 -1.59 -16.11
C ASP A 196 17.84 -0.46 -15.11
N PHE A 197 17.29 -0.59 -13.90
CA PHE A 197 17.38 0.46 -12.90
C PHE A 197 18.80 0.68 -12.35
N VAL A 198 19.68 -0.34 -12.38
CA VAL A 198 21.07 -0.20 -11.93
C VAL A 198 21.85 0.64 -12.93
N ALA A 199 21.71 0.35 -14.24
CA ALA A 199 22.30 1.15 -15.30
C ALA A 199 21.79 2.61 -15.28
N ARG A 200 20.49 2.82 -15.06
CA ARG A 200 19.89 4.15 -15.01
C ARG A 200 20.30 4.95 -13.76
N VAL A 201 20.37 4.33 -12.57
CA VAL A 201 20.90 4.99 -11.37
C VAL A 201 22.39 5.34 -11.55
N LYS A 202 23.18 4.46 -12.16
CA LYS A 202 24.59 4.72 -12.51
C LYS A 202 24.73 5.94 -13.42
N GLU A 203 23.89 6.07 -14.44
CA GLU A 203 23.86 7.25 -15.33
C GLU A 203 23.48 8.53 -14.56
N ILE A 204 22.34 8.52 -13.85
CA ILE A 204 21.82 9.67 -13.10
C ILE A 204 22.83 10.17 -12.05
N THR A 205 23.52 9.26 -11.36
CA THR A 205 24.50 9.60 -10.31
C THR A 205 25.92 9.80 -10.84
N SER A 206 26.14 9.76 -12.16
CA SER A 206 27.49 9.84 -12.77
C SER A 206 28.48 8.84 -12.16
N ASP A 207 28.03 7.60 -11.99
CA ASP A 207 28.74 6.45 -11.38
C ASP A 207 29.11 6.60 -9.89
N ASN A 208 28.59 7.61 -9.18
CA ASN A 208 28.84 7.77 -7.74
C ASN A 208 27.94 6.86 -6.89
N GLY A 209 26.77 6.45 -7.40
CA GLY A 209 25.73 5.77 -6.62
C GLY A 209 24.95 6.71 -5.69
N VAL A 210 23.91 6.17 -5.05
CA VAL A 210 23.05 6.91 -4.09
C VAL A 210 23.53 6.76 -2.65
N GLU A 211 23.25 7.74 -1.78
CA GLU A 211 23.49 7.67 -0.34
C GLU A 211 22.69 6.56 0.34
N VAL A 212 21.42 6.40 -0.04
CA VAL A 212 20.48 5.46 0.57
C VAL A 212 19.53 4.86 -0.47
N VAL A 213 19.23 3.57 -0.30
CA VAL A 213 18.14 2.88 -0.99
C VAL A 213 17.07 2.50 0.03
N TYR A 214 15.85 2.92 -0.23
CA TYR A 214 14.65 2.53 0.50
C TYR A 214 13.92 1.43 -0.27
N ASP A 215 14.12 0.18 0.16
CA ASP A 215 13.60 -1.01 -0.52
C ASP A 215 12.41 -1.63 0.22
N SER A 216 11.22 -1.49 -0.38
CA SER A 216 9.98 -2.16 0.07
C SER A 216 9.65 -3.45 -0.69
N VAL A 217 10.37 -3.75 -1.77
CA VAL A 217 10.04 -4.82 -2.72
C VAL A 217 10.70 -6.12 -2.29
N GLY A 218 11.96 -6.07 -1.86
CA GLY A 218 12.68 -7.23 -1.36
C GLY A 218 13.35 -8.02 -2.48
N LYS A 219 12.93 -9.28 -2.68
CA LYS A 219 13.67 -10.27 -3.48
C LYS A 219 14.12 -9.77 -4.87
N ASP A 220 13.23 -9.10 -5.59
CA ASP A 220 13.44 -8.76 -7.02
C ASP A 220 14.37 -7.56 -7.21
N THR A 221 14.60 -6.77 -6.17
CA THR A 221 15.39 -5.52 -6.21
C THR A 221 16.68 -5.60 -5.41
N PHE A 222 16.78 -6.49 -4.43
CA PHE A 222 17.80 -6.43 -3.37
C PHE A 222 19.25 -6.35 -3.86
N GLU A 223 19.66 -7.20 -4.81
CA GLU A 223 21.04 -7.18 -5.35
C GLU A 223 21.32 -5.89 -6.14
N GLY A 224 20.37 -5.45 -6.97
CA GLY A 224 20.45 -4.20 -7.70
C GLY A 224 20.48 -2.97 -6.77
N SER A 225 19.77 -3.02 -5.64
CA SER A 225 19.83 -2.01 -4.58
C SER A 225 21.25 -1.88 -4.00
N LEU A 226 21.93 -3.00 -3.69
CA LEU A 226 23.34 -2.98 -3.26
C LEU A 226 24.27 -2.48 -4.38
N ALA A 227 23.98 -2.80 -5.64
CA ALA A 227 24.72 -2.29 -6.80
C ALA A 227 24.55 -0.77 -6.98
N CYS A 228 23.39 -0.20 -6.66
CA CYS A 228 23.08 1.25 -6.77
C CYS A 228 23.74 2.13 -5.69
N LEU A 229 24.12 1.57 -4.53
CA LEU A 229 24.66 2.35 -3.42
C LEU A 229 26.07 2.89 -3.67
N LYS A 230 26.35 4.09 -3.15
CA LYS A 230 27.72 4.63 -3.07
C LYS A 230 28.58 3.91 -2.02
N THR A 231 29.88 4.16 -2.01
CA THR A 231 30.78 3.73 -0.93
C THR A 231 30.30 4.30 0.41
N ARG A 232 30.07 3.41 1.41
CA ARG A 232 29.44 3.69 2.71
C ARG A 232 27.96 4.13 2.65
N GLY A 233 27.26 3.80 1.56
CA GLY A 233 25.81 3.99 1.45
C GLY A 233 24.98 3.03 2.32
N TYR A 234 23.69 3.35 2.48
CA TYR A 234 22.74 2.66 3.37
C TYR A 234 21.68 1.86 2.58
N MET A 235 21.66 0.54 2.75
CA MET A 235 20.57 -0.32 2.32
C MET A 235 19.50 -0.41 3.42
N VAL A 236 18.37 0.25 3.22
CA VAL A 236 17.25 0.26 4.16
C VAL A 236 16.13 -0.61 3.59
N SER A 237 16.20 -1.90 3.89
CA SER A 237 15.26 -2.91 3.40
C SER A 237 14.09 -3.03 4.38
N PHE A 238 12.97 -2.38 4.10
CA PHE A 238 11.83 -2.26 5.02
C PHE A 238 10.55 -3.00 4.57
N GLY A 239 10.55 -3.59 3.37
CA GLY A 239 9.45 -4.41 2.86
C GLY A 239 9.91 -5.69 2.15
N GLN A 240 8.96 -6.47 1.62
CA GLN A 240 9.22 -7.75 0.94
C GLN A 240 8.06 -8.13 0.01
N SER A 241 7.50 -7.16 -0.74
CA SER A 241 6.28 -7.38 -1.53
C SER A 241 6.43 -8.38 -2.69
N SER A 242 7.65 -8.67 -3.18
CA SER A 242 7.90 -9.77 -4.13
C SER A 242 8.41 -11.06 -3.47
N GLY A 243 8.67 -11.02 -2.15
CA GLY A 243 9.28 -12.10 -1.39
C GLY A 243 10.44 -11.60 -0.52
N ALA A 244 10.85 -12.45 0.42
CA ALA A 244 12.04 -12.20 1.22
C ALA A 244 13.31 -12.31 0.34
N PRO A 245 14.28 -11.39 0.46
CA PRO A 245 15.62 -11.58 -0.10
C PRO A 245 16.31 -12.83 0.46
N ASP A 246 17.18 -13.43 -0.34
CA ASP A 246 18.00 -14.57 0.07
C ASP A 246 19.09 -14.15 1.11
N PRO A 247 19.66 -15.08 1.90
CA PRO A 247 20.60 -14.76 2.99
C PRO A 247 21.86 -14.03 2.51
N VAL A 248 22.04 -12.78 2.97
CA VAL A 248 23.10 -11.87 2.49
C VAL A 248 24.47 -12.23 3.10
N PRO A 249 25.48 -12.61 2.29
CA PRO A 249 26.82 -12.82 2.81
C PRO A 249 27.50 -11.48 3.11
N LEU A 250 28.16 -11.38 4.27
CA LEU A 250 28.82 -10.14 4.72
C LEU A 250 29.88 -9.61 3.73
N SER A 251 30.45 -10.50 2.89
CA SER A 251 31.37 -10.13 1.81
C SER A 251 30.74 -9.20 0.77
N ALA A 252 29.45 -9.37 0.44
CA ALA A 252 28.74 -8.51 -0.51
C ALA A 252 28.58 -7.07 0.03
N ILE A 253 28.37 -6.94 1.35
CA ILE A 253 28.27 -5.66 2.06
C ILE A 253 29.66 -4.99 2.14
N ALA A 254 30.72 -5.79 2.33
CA ALA A 254 32.09 -5.31 2.49
C ALA A 254 32.66 -4.62 1.25
N VAL A 255 32.26 -5.00 0.02
CA VAL A 255 32.79 -4.46 -1.26
C VAL A 255 32.81 -2.92 -1.29
N LYS A 256 31.78 -2.28 -0.73
CA LYS A 256 31.62 -0.82 -0.65
C LYS A 256 31.55 -0.31 0.79
N SER A 257 31.84 -1.15 1.80
CA SER A 257 31.63 -0.90 3.23
C SER A 257 30.23 -0.36 3.55
N LEU A 258 29.19 -1.03 3.03
CA LEU A 258 27.80 -0.59 3.14
C LEU A 258 27.23 -0.78 4.55
N PHE A 259 26.18 -0.02 4.86
CA PHE A 259 25.30 -0.29 5.98
C PHE A 259 24.06 -1.03 5.47
N LEU A 260 23.58 -2.04 6.22
CA LEU A 260 22.35 -2.78 5.92
C LEU A 260 21.46 -2.79 7.17
N THR A 261 20.17 -2.47 7.01
CA THR A 261 19.19 -2.53 8.10
C THR A 261 17.84 -3.07 7.62
N ARG A 262 17.15 -3.77 8.53
CA ARG A 262 15.78 -4.29 8.39
C ARG A 262 14.91 -3.66 9.50
N PRO A 263 14.46 -2.40 9.33
CA PRO A 263 13.77 -1.68 10.40
C PRO A 263 12.30 -2.11 10.54
N SER A 264 11.69 -1.75 11.66
CA SER A 264 10.28 -1.98 11.96
C SER A 264 9.72 -0.78 12.72
N LEU A 265 8.51 -0.32 12.34
CA LEU A 265 7.85 0.83 12.98
C LEU A 265 7.72 0.66 14.50
N PHE A 266 7.47 -0.56 14.97
CA PHE A 266 7.35 -0.88 16.40
C PHE A 266 8.63 -0.60 17.21
N ASN A 267 9.80 -0.55 16.56
CA ASN A 267 11.09 -0.28 17.21
C ASN A 267 11.44 1.22 17.21
N TYR A 268 10.71 2.05 16.45
CA TYR A 268 10.89 3.50 16.36
C TYR A 268 9.77 4.29 17.04
N ALA A 269 8.57 3.70 17.17
CA ALA A 269 7.45 4.20 17.97
C ALA A 269 7.25 3.31 19.21
N ALA A 270 8.35 3.03 19.94
CA ALA A 270 8.36 2.09 21.06
C ALA A 270 7.79 2.72 22.34
N THR A 271 8.12 3.99 22.58
CA THR A 271 7.63 4.81 23.70
C THR A 271 6.48 5.73 23.27
N ARG A 272 5.76 6.27 24.26
CA ARG A 272 4.66 7.21 24.02
C ARG A 272 5.12 8.52 23.39
N ASP A 273 6.30 9.02 23.79
CA ASP A 273 6.83 10.30 23.31
C ASP A 273 7.35 10.19 21.87
N GLU A 274 7.99 9.07 21.51
CA GLU A 274 8.33 8.76 20.12
C GLU A 274 7.08 8.68 19.24
N LEU A 275 6.07 7.89 19.65
CA LEU A 275 4.80 7.75 18.92
C LEU A 275 4.11 9.11 18.69
N LEU A 276 4.07 9.96 19.72
CA LEU A 276 3.48 11.30 19.62
C LEU A 276 4.33 12.25 18.76
N GLY A 277 5.66 12.21 18.87
CA GLY A 277 6.57 13.01 18.06
C GLY A 277 6.50 12.64 16.57
N MET A 278 6.49 11.35 16.25
CA MET A 278 6.37 10.83 14.89
C MET A 278 5.02 11.20 14.27
N ALA A 279 3.90 10.97 14.98
CA ALA A 279 2.58 11.37 14.52
C ALA A 279 2.46 12.90 14.37
N GLY A 280 3.10 13.67 15.26
CA GLY A 280 3.19 15.13 15.19
C GLY A 280 3.92 15.63 13.95
N GLU A 281 5.10 15.11 13.62
CA GLU A 281 5.78 15.45 12.36
C GLU A 281 4.93 15.05 11.14
N VAL A 282 4.29 13.89 11.17
CA VAL A 282 3.45 13.40 10.05
C VAL A 282 2.25 14.31 9.80
N PHE A 283 1.49 14.66 10.83
CA PHE A 283 0.36 15.59 10.71
C PHE A 283 0.81 17.03 10.40
N GLY A 284 1.97 17.45 10.91
CA GLY A 284 2.58 18.74 10.55
C GLY A 284 2.87 18.86 9.06
N ASN A 285 3.34 17.79 8.41
CA ASN A 285 3.56 17.75 6.96
C ASN A 285 2.27 17.77 6.14
N VAL A 286 1.12 17.34 6.69
CA VAL A 286 -0.20 17.57 6.07
C VAL A 286 -0.56 19.06 6.16
N GLN A 287 -0.40 19.67 7.34
CA GLN A 287 -0.78 21.06 7.60
C GLN A 287 0.10 22.08 6.86
N SER A 288 1.37 21.78 6.61
CA SER A 288 2.26 22.60 5.77
C SER A 288 1.99 22.45 4.27
N GLY A 289 1.23 21.43 3.86
CA GLY A 289 1.10 21.03 2.45
C GLY A 289 2.35 20.36 1.87
N THR A 290 3.29 19.89 2.72
CA THR A 290 4.42 19.03 2.28
C THR A 290 3.91 17.71 1.72
N PHE A 291 2.90 17.12 2.38
CA PHE A 291 2.13 16.01 1.85
C PHE A 291 0.94 16.54 1.04
N ALA A 292 1.06 16.48 -0.28
CA ALA A 292 -0.02 16.71 -1.22
C ALA A 292 -0.77 15.39 -1.47
N PHE A 293 -2.06 15.37 -1.16
CA PHE A 293 -2.91 14.19 -1.36
C PHE A 293 -3.85 14.38 -2.54
N MET A 294 -3.91 13.37 -3.42
CA MET A 294 -4.94 13.24 -4.45
C MET A 294 -5.80 12.01 -4.16
N PHE A 295 -6.73 12.16 -3.21
CA PHE A 295 -7.61 11.06 -2.80
C PHE A 295 -8.57 10.64 -3.92
N ARG A 296 -8.71 9.32 -4.09
CA ARG A 296 -9.90 8.70 -4.70
C ARG A 296 -10.68 8.01 -3.58
N ILE A 297 -11.62 8.73 -2.97
CA ILE A 297 -12.45 8.20 -1.89
C ILE A 297 -13.39 7.13 -2.48
N ALA A 298 -13.22 5.88 -2.06
CA ALA A 298 -14.18 4.81 -2.30
C ALA A 298 -15.30 4.89 -1.23
N ALA A 299 -16.25 5.81 -1.43
CA ALA A 299 -17.35 5.98 -0.50
C ALA A 299 -18.32 4.78 -0.57
N VAL A 300 -18.51 4.09 0.55
CA VAL A 300 -19.66 3.20 0.77
C VAL A 300 -20.84 4.10 1.17
N PRO A 301 -21.96 4.14 0.43
CA PRO A 301 -23.08 5.00 0.80
C PRO A 301 -23.86 4.41 1.97
N ASN A 302 -23.94 5.13 3.09
CA ASN A 302 -24.90 4.81 4.16
C ASN A 302 -26.34 4.96 3.64
N GLU A 303 -27.16 3.96 3.95
CA GLU A 303 -28.62 3.90 3.83
C GLU A 303 -29.24 4.64 2.62
N MET A 304 -29.28 3.96 1.47
CA MET A 304 -30.11 4.41 0.33
C MET A 304 -31.48 3.72 0.39
N ASP A 305 -32.53 4.51 0.61
CA ASP A 305 -33.93 4.06 0.63
C ASP A 305 -34.29 3.34 -0.68
N VAL A 306 -34.76 2.10 -0.56
CA VAL A 306 -34.96 1.16 -1.69
C VAL A 306 -36.27 1.46 -2.46
N SER A 307 -37.05 2.48 -2.08
CA SER A 307 -38.43 2.66 -2.53
C SER A 307 -38.67 3.33 -3.92
N ASP A 308 -37.72 4.06 -4.53
CA ASP A 308 -37.92 4.72 -5.86
C ASP A 308 -37.17 4.08 -7.04
N CYS A 309 -36.56 2.90 -6.88
CA CYS A 309 -35.82 2.20 -7.95
C CYS A 309 -36.71 1.56 -9.06
N SER A 310 -37.90 2.12 -9.34
CA SER A 310 -38.91 1.51 -10.22
C SER A 310 -39.15 2.26 -11.55
N LYS A 311 -38.40 3.33 -11.87
CA LYS A 311 -38.62 4.14 -13.10
C LYS A 311 -37.32 4.52 -13.81
N PRO A 312 -37.11 4.13 -15.08
CA PRO A 312 -35.98 4.61 -15.87
C PRO A 312 -36.15 6.09 -16.20
N LYS A 313 -35.21 6.94 -15.76
CA LYS A 313 -35.11 8.35 -16.17
C LYS A 313 -33.82 8.52 -16.98
N SER A 314 -33.96 9.04 -18.20
CA SER A 314 -32.86 9.17 -19.16
C SER A 314 -31.86 10.26 -18.77
N SER A 315 -30.60 10.01 -19.14
CA SER A 315 -29.55 10.99 -19.43
C SER A 315 -29.53 12.28 -18.59
N ARG A 316 -28.79 12.26 -17.47
CA ARG A 316 -28.18 13.47 -16.90
C ARG A 316 -26.68 13.23 -16.76
N HIS A 317 -25.88 14.24 -17.08
CA HIS A 317 -24.44 14.19 -16.84
C HIS A 317 -24.18 14.24 -15.34
N VAL A 318 -23.31 13.37 -14.83
CA VAL A 318 -22.66 13.57 -13.53
C VAL A 318 -21.44 14.44 -13.78
N SER A 319 -21.47 15.68 -13.28
CA SER A 319 -20.30 16.56 -13.33
C SER A 319 -19.23 16.07 -12.36
N PHE A 320 -18.01 15.83 -12.86
CA PHE A 320 -16.85 15.64 -12.02
C PHE A 320 -16.27 17.00 -11.62
N ASP A 321 -16.58 17.46 -10.41
CA ASP A 321 -15.99 18.70 -9.86
C ASP A 321 -14.48 18.51 -9.62
N HIS A 322 -13.69 18.98 -10.58
CA HIS A 322 -12.24 19.05 -10.47
C HIS A 322 -11.87 20.32 -9.70
N VAL A 323 -11.44 20.17 -8.43
CA VAL A 323 -10.85 21.26 -7.65
C VAL A 323 -9.45 21.59 -8.20
N ARG A 324 -9.41 22.29 -9.34
CA ARG A 324 -8.16 22.78 -9.96
C ARG A 324 -7.67 24.02 -9.21
N ARG A 325 -6.36 24.09 -8.92
CA ARG A 325 -5.71 25.32 -8.45
C ARG A 325 -5.90 26.46 -9.47
N PRO A 326 -6.06 27.72 -9.04
CA PRO A 326 -6.01 28.87 -9.94
C PRO A 326 -4.59 29.01 -10.54
N PRO A 327 -4.45 29.40 -11.82
CA PRO A 327 -3.15 29.45 -12.48
C PRO A 327 -2.35 30.70 -12.12
N HIS A 328 -1.12 30.52 -11.62
CA HIS A 328 -0.12 31.59 -11.63
C HIS A 328 0.30 31.92 -13.06
N LYS A 329 0.45 33.22 -13.37
CA LYS A 329 0.84 33.70 -14.70
C LYS A 329 2.35 33.78 -14.84
N SER A 330 2.90 33.11 -15.86
CA SER A 330 4.17 33.46 -16.50
C SER A 330 4.11 33.10 -18.00
N ALA A 331 4.87 33.81 -18.83
CA ALA A 331 4.73 33.84 -20.29
C ALA A 331 5.70 32.85 -21.00
N PRO A 332 5.47 32.50 -22.28
CA PRO A 332 6.06 31.30 -22.89
C PRO A 332 7.39 31.53 -23.61
N LEU A 333 8.08 30.41 -23.87
CA LEU A 333 9.11 30.27 -24.91
C LEU A 333 8.78 29.06 -25.81
N ASN A 334 9.47 28.94 -26.93
CA ASN A 334 8.89 28.42 -28.19
C ASN A 334 9.81 27.37 -28.87
N ARG A 335 9.27 26.66 -29.87
CA ARG A 335 9.92 25.66 -30.77
C ARG A 335 10.19 24.27 -30.16
N GLU A 336 10.26 23.18 -30.94
CA GLU A 336 9.77 22.90 -32.31
C GLU A 336 9.49 21.39 -32.47
N LYS A 337 8.80 20.98 -33.55
CA LYS A 337 8.50 19.57 -33.86
C LYS A 337 9.65 18.88 -34.59
N LYS A 338 9.84 17.57 -34.36
CA LYS A 338 10.20 16.61 -35.44
C LYS A 338 9.77 15.18 -35.10
N PHE A 339 9.64 14.36 -36.13
CA PHE A 339 8.93 13.07 -36.13
C PHE A 339 9.52 12.20 -37.25
N VAL A 340 10.02 10.99 -36.95
CA VAL A 340 10.58 10.03 -37.94
C VAL A 340 10.22 8.59 -37.52
N ARG A 341 10.15 7.67 -38.49
CA ARG A 341 9.81 6.24 -38.35
C ARG A 341 11.01 5.34 -38.66
N GLY A 342 10.90 4.08 -38.27
CA GLY A 342 11.59 2.93 -38.89
C GLY A 342 12.78 2.39 -38.10
N ASP A 343 13.10 1.10 -38.15
CA ASP A 343 12.41 -0.04 -38.80
C ASP A 343 12.73 -1.37 -38.07
N LEU A 344 12.07 -2.48 -38.46
CA LEU A 344 12.33 -3.82 -37.90
C LEU A 344 13.61 -4.46 -38.45
N VAL A 345 14.25 -5.28 -37.63
CA VAL A 345 15.04 -6.45 -38.09
C VAL A 345 14.74 -7.64 -37.17
N ASP A 346 14.59 -8.83 -37.76
CA ASP A 346 14.30 -10.11 -37.11
C ASP A 346 15.30 -11.16 -37.63
N ILE A 347 16.01 -11.87 -36.74
CA ILE A 347 16.88 -13.02 -37.03
C ILE A 347 16.80 -14.00 -35.86
N SER A 348 16.79 -15.30 -36.14
CA SER A 348 16.33 -16.36 -35.24
C SER A 348 17.33 -17.50 -35.02
N SER A 349 17.04 -18.35 -34.02
CA SER A 349 17.51 -19.74 -33.81
C SER A 349 18.95 -19.99 -33.33
N GLY A 350 19.13 -21.04 -32.51
CA GLY A 350 20.44 -21.56 -32.08
C GLY A 350 20.38 -22.42 -30.80
N ALA A 351 20.73 -23.70 -30.88
CA ALA A 351 20.62 -24.65 -29.75
C ALA A 351 21.59 -25.85 -29.90
N THR A 352 21.89 -26.67 -28.88
CA THR A 352 21.43 -26.64 -27.47
C THR A 352 22.64 -26.52 -26.50
N ARG A 353 23.02 -27.38 -25.52
CA ARG A 353 22.50 -28.65 -24.96
C ARG A 353 23.03 -28.88 -23.52
N ASP A 354 22.21 -29.55 -22.70
CA ASP A 354 22.51 -30.33 -21.47
C ASP A 354 23.74 -30.02 -20.61
N SER A 355 23.48 -29.69 -19.34
CA SER A 355 24.15 -30.40 -18.23
C SER A 355 23.14 -30.65 -17.10
N LYS A 356 23.03 -31.90 -16.63
CA LYS A 356 22.09 -32.28 -15.57
C LYS A 356 22.68 -31.96 -14.20
N ARG A 357 21.86 -31.42 -13.30
CA ARG A 357 22.07 -31.53 -11.84
C ARG A 357 20.74 -31.76 -11.14
N THR A 358 20.78 -32.56 -10.08
CA THR A 358 19.63 -33.06 -9.32
C THR A 358 18.75 -31.93 -8.81
N ASP A 359 17.48 -31.96 -9.21
CA ASP A 359 16.40 -31.15 -8.63
C ASP A 359 15.75 -32.00 -7.52
N ASP A 360 15.70 -31.45 -6.30
CA ASP A 360 15.01 -32.05 -5.15
C ASP A 360 14.19 -30.92 -4.50
N SER A 361 13.41 -30.24 -5.35
CA SER A 361 12.39 -29.28 -4.96
C SER A 361 11.02 -29.89 -5.24
N HIS A 362 10.18 -30.00 -4.20
CA HIS A 362 8.75 -30.17 -4.42
C HIS A 362 8.21 -28.86 -5.01
N LYS A 363 8.19 -28.81 -6.35
CA LYS A 363 7.18 -28.04 -7.07
C LYS A 363 5.88 -28.83 -6.93
N ASP A 364 4.83 -28.17 -6.48
CA ASP A 364 3.49 -28.64 -6.73
C ASP A 364 3.20 -28.37 -8.22
N GLU A 365 3.55 -29.33 -9.08
CA GLU A 365 3.08 -29.35 -10.47
C GLU A 365 1.60 -29.72 -10.44
N GLU A 366 0.73 -28.85 -10.98
CA GLU A 366 -0.71 -29.06 -11.00
C GLU A 366 -1.04 -30.27 -11.90
N ASP A 367 -1.70 -31.29 -11.32
CA ASP A 367 -2.01 -32.55 -12.03
C ASP A 367 -3.24 -32.33 -12.94
N ASP A 368 -2.99 -31.74 -14.12
CA ASP A 368 -3.98 -31.32 -15.11
C ASP A 368 -4.88 -32.45 -15.66
N VAL A 369 -4.64 -33.72 -15.28
CA VAL A 369 -5.33 -34.91 -15.81
C VAL A 369 -6.85 -34.92 -15.60
N ASN A 370 -7.39 -34.12 -14.66
CA ASN A 370 -8.83 -33.95 -14.46
C ASN A 370 -9.43 -32.68 -15.11
N TRP A 371 -8.63 -31.84 -15.77
CA TRP A 371 -9.10 -30.63 -16.44
C TRP A 371 -9.51 -30.91 -17.91
N PRO A 372 -10.53 -30.22 -18.44
CA PRO A 372 -10.86 -30.30 -19.87
C PRO A 372 -9.77 -29.61 -20.72
N GLU A 373 -9.49 -30.13 -21.92
CA GLU A 373 -8.46 -29.53 -22.80
C GLU A 373 -8.75 -28.05 -23.10
N PRO A 374 -7.74 -27.15 -23.02
CA PRO A 374 -7.95 -25.73 -23.25
C PRO A 374 -8.38 -25.39 -24.69
N ASP A 375 -9.48 -24.64 -24.83
CA ASP A 375 -9.75 -23.92 -26.08
C ASP A 375 -8.61 -22.91 -26.37
N ARG A 376 -8.34 -22.68 -27.65
CA ARG A 376 -7.15 -22.02 -28.23
C ARG A 376 -7.03 -20.51 -27.93
N VAL A 377 -7.73 -20.02 -26.91
CA VAL A 377 -7.79 -18.61 -26.52
C VAL A 377 -7.56 -18.39 -25.01
N GLY A 378 -7.10 -19.41 -24.28
CA GLY A 378 -6.38 -19.26 -23.00
C GLY A 378 -7.14 -18.48 -21.92
N ARG A 379 -8.37 -18.89 -21.60
CA ARG A 379 -9.16 -18.32 -20.50
C ARG A 379 -9.15 -19.27 -19.31
N GLN A 380 -8.74 -18.78 -18.13
CA GLN A 380 -9.03 -19.42 -16.86
C GLN A 380 -10.37 -18.89 -16.33
N GLU A 381 -11.15 -19.79 -15.72
CA GLU A 381 -12.36 -19.45 -14.97
C GLU A 381 -12.04 -19.41 -13.47
N LEU A 382 -12.80 -18.63 -12.71
CA LEU A 382 -12.72 -18.59 -11.25
C LEU A 382 -14.09 -18.98 -10.69
N GLU A 383 -14.11 -20.07 -9.93
CA GLU A 383 -15.31 -20.58 -9.27
C GLU A 383 -15.29 -20.25 -7.77
N ILE A 384 -16.47 -19.94 -7.21
CA ILE A 384 -16.65 -19.75 -5.77
C ILE A 384 -17.91 -20.51 -5.34
N VAL A 385 -17.73 -21.41 -4.37
CA VAL A 385 -18.83 -22.16 -3.73
C VAL A 385 -19.21 -21.46 -2.42
N MET A 386 -20.49 -21.17 -2.22
CA MET A 386 -21.01 -20.59 -0.98
C MET A 386 -22.21 -21.41 -0.47
N GLY A 387 -21.94 -22.27 0.51
CA GLY A 387 -22.93 -23.23 1.01
C GLY A 387 -23.32 -24.20 -0.10
N ASN A 388 -24.61 -24.22 -0.46
CA ASN A 388 -25.13 -25.05 -1.54
C ASN A 388 -25.24 -24.31 -2.89
N GLU A 389 -24.91 -23.02 -2.98
CA GLU A 389 -24.88 -22.29 -4.27
C GLU A 389 -23.47 -22.35 -4.90
N HIS A 390 -23.44 -22.64 -6.20
CA HIS A 390 -22.24 -22.64 -7.03
C HIS A 390 -22.25 -21.43 -7.97
N ILE A 391 -21.14 -20.69 -8.05
CA ILE A 391 -21.01 -19.50 -8.89
C ILE A 391 -19.71 -19.59 -9.70
N SER A 392 -19.84 -19.67 -11.02
CA SER A 392 -18.72 -19.61 -11.98
C SER A 392 -18.90 -18.45 -12.97
N PHE A 393 -17.79 -17.90 -13.49
CA PHE A 393 -17.81 -16.72 -14.35
C PHE A 393 -16.81 -16.81 -15.52
N PRO A 394 -17.27 -16.81 -16.79
CA PRO A 394 -16.40 -16.70 -17.96
C PRO A 394 -16.01 -15.24 -18.22
N THR A 395 -14.83 -14.80 -17.74
CA THR A 395 -14.45 -13.39 -17.84
C THR A 395 -13.91 -13.00 -19.23
N SER A 396 -14.24 -11.79 -19.68
CA SER A 396 -13.51 -11.11 -20.77
C SER A 396 -13.46 -9.60 -20.50
N LYS A 397 -12.33 -9.16 -19.94
CA LYS A 397 -12.11 -7.89 -19.21
C LYS A 397 -12.79 -7.87 -17.83
N ILE A 398 -12.03 -7.40 -16.84
CA ILE A 398 -12.46 -7.19 -15.44
C ILE A 398 -12.78 -5.69 -15.26
N GLY A 399 -13.76 -5.37 -14.41
CA GLY A 399 -13.88 -4.03 -13.82
C GLY A 399 -14.99 -3.12 -14.37
N SER A 400 -16.19 -3.65 -14.62
CA SER A 400 -17.38 -2.83 -14.85
C SER A 400 -18.17 -2.64 -13.55
N LEU A 401 -18.68 -1.43 -13.31
CA LEU A 401 -19.50 -1.11 -12.13
C LEU A 401 -20.93 -1.68 -12.24
N VAL A 402 -21.36 -2.06 -13.45
CA VAL A 402 -22.71 -2.56 -13.74
C VAL A 402 -22.92 -3.94 -13.12
N ASP A 403 -21.90 -4.80 -13.19
CA ASP A 403 -21.98 -6.19 -12.74
C ASP A 403 -22.09 -6.29 -11.20
N VAL A 404 -21.52 -5.31 -10.49
CA VAL A 404 -21.67 -5.15 -9.03
C VAL A 404 -23.11 -4.76 -8.65
N GLN A 405 -23.82 -4.03 -9.51
CA GLN A 405 -25.19 -3.59 -9.29
C GLN A 405 -26.24 -4.67 -9.62
N SER A 406 -25.87 -5.70 -10.39
CA SER A 406 -26.74 -6.83 -10.75
C SER A 406 -26.54 -8.10 -9.90
N SER A 407 -25.63 -8.07 -8.92
CA SER A 407 -25.42 -9.19 -7.98
C SER A 407 -26.67 -9.46 -7.12
N LYS A 408 -26.93 -10.74 -6.79
CA LYS A 408 -27.91 -11.11 -5.75
C LYS A 408 -27.54 -10.56 -4.37
N ASP A 409 -26.25 -10.41 -4.11
CA ASP A 409 -25.69 -9.74 -2.93
C ASP A 409 -24.70 -8.66 -3.39
N PRO A 410 -25.14 -7.40 -3.54
CA PRO A 410 -24.28 -6.28 -3.94
C PRO A 410 -23.44 -5.72 -2.78
N GLU A 411 -23.74 -6.05 -1.53
CA GLU A 411 -22.97 -5.61 -0.35
C GLU A 411 -21.75 -6.51 -0.13
N GLY A 412 -21.97 -7.83 -0.03
CA GLY A 412 -20.90 -8.81 0.00
C GLY A 412 -19.99 -8.69 -1.23
N LEU A 413 -20.56 -8.49 -2.43
CA LEU A 413 -19.74 -8.30 -3.64
C LEU A 413 -18.99 -6.96 -3.65
N ARG A 414 -19.47 -5.90 -2.99
CA ARG A 414 -18.71 -4.64 -2.80
C ARG A 414 -17.54 -4.81 -1.84
N ILE A 415 -17.80 -5.40 -0.67
CA ILE A 415 -16.78 -5.71 0.33
C ILE A 415 -15.70 -6.60 -0.31
N PHE A 416 -16.11 -7.63 -1.05
CA PHE A 416 -15.24 -8.50 -1.83
C PHE A 416 -14.46 -7.73 -2.92
N TYR A 417 -15.11 -6.90 -3.75
CA TYR A 417 -14.47 -6.13 -4.82
C TYR A 417 -13.31 -5.25 -4.32
N TYR A 418 -13.44 -4.62 -3.15
CA TYR A 418 -12.38 -3.82 -2.56
C TYR A 418 -11.31 -4.65 -1.81
N LEU A 419 -11.63 -5.85 -1.32
CA LEU A 419 -10.67 -6.77 -0.69
C LEU A 419 -9.89 -7.66 -1.70
N VAL A 420 -10.44 -7.88 -2.90
CA VAL A 420 -9.90 -8.80 -3.92
C VAL A 420 -8.95 -8.13 -4.92
N GLN A 421 -8.78 -6.81 -4.82
CA GLN A 421 -7.66 -6.09 -5.44
C GLN A 421 -6.24 -6.51 -4.92
N GLY A 422 -6.15 -7.60 -4.15
CA GLY A 422 -4.92 -8.35 -3.89
C GLY A 422 -4.48 -9.33 -5.00
N SER A 423 -5.24 -9.48 -6.11
CA SER A 423 -4.95 -10.41 -7.20
C SER A 423 -4.66 -9.69 -8.54
N MET A 424 -3.38 -9.49 -8.83
CA MET A 424 -2.80 -8.91 -10.07
C MET A 424 -3.21 -7.47 -10.49
N VAL A 425 -2.19 -6.65 -10.77
CA VAL A 425 -2.27 -5.32 -11.42
C VAL A 425 -3.22 -4.31 -10.74
N VAL A 426 -2.80 -3.79 -9.58
CA VAL A 426 -3.56 -2.74 -8.86
C VAL A 426 -2.78 -1.43 -8.68
N SER A 427 -3.58 -0.37 -8.59
CA SER A 427 -3.23 1.04 -8.81
C SER A 427 -2.56 1.73 -7.61
N SER A 428 -2.20 3.00 -7.80
CA SER A 428 -1.17 3.74 -7.05
C SER A 428 -1.62 4.40 -5.72
N TYR A 429 -2.74 3.98 -5.13
CA TYR A 429 -3.48 4.84 -4.20
C TYR A 429 -3.40 4.46 -2.71
N LEU A 430 -3.59 5.48 -1.87
CA LEU A 430 -3.87 5.38 -0.45
C LEU A 430 -5.31 4.88 -0.23
N SER A 431 -5.47 3.59 0.08
CA SER A 431 -6.79 2.96 0.26
C SER A 431 -7.29 3.03 1.70
N VAL A 432 -8.56 3.39 1.85
CA VAL A 432 -9.28 3.52 3.12
C VAL A 432 -10.71 2.98 2.95
N LEU A 433 -11.22 2.26 3.96
CA LEU A 433 -12.65 1.94 4.10
C LEU A 433 -13.31 3.00 5.01
N VAL A 434 -14.53 3.44 4.67
CA VAL A 434 -15.27 4.48 5.40
C VAL A 434 -16.62 3.92 5.87
N PHE A 435 -17.04 4.32 7.08
CA PHE A 435 -18.36 4.06 7.68
C PHE A 435 -19.09 5.39 7.98
#